data_AF-A0A4Q3W516-F1
#
_entry.id   AF-A0A4Q3W516-F1
#
_cell.length_a   1.000
_cell.length_b   1.000
_cell.length_c   1.000
_cell.angle_alpha   90.00
_cell.angle_beta   90.00
_cell.angle_gamma   90.00
#
_symmetry.space_group_name_H-M   'P 1'
#
loop_
_entity.id
_entity.type
_entity.pdbx_description
1 polymer ?
#
loop_
_entity_poly.entity_id
_entity_poly.type
_entity_poly.pdbx_seq_one_letter_code
_entity_poly.pdbx_strand_id
1 'polypeptide(L)' 'SFTLEEITNKIAELITPDDFDIPVDVIFQKIESLHEACPNNTGDWYFTGNYPTKGGNRVCNRAFMNFMEGKNVRGY' A
#
# COMPACT_ATOMS: atom_id res chain seq x y z
N SER A 1 -12.31 -2.17 -10.41
CA SER A 1 -11.38 -2.34 -9.29
C SER A 1 -11.47 -3.77 -8.84
N PHE A 2 -10.35 -4.42 -8.54
CA PHE A 2 -10.37 -5.76 -7.94
C PHE A 2 -10.79 -5.69 -6.48
N THR A 3 -11.38 -6.77 -5.96
CA THR A 3 -11.65 -6.93 -4.53
C THR A 3 -10.36 -7.33 -3.79
N LEU A 4 -10.33 -7.12 -2.47
CA LEU A 4 -9.21 -7.58 -1.65
C LEU A 4 -9.05 -9.11 -1.71
N GLU A 5 -10.16 -9.84 -1.83
CA GLU A 5 -10.16 -11.30 -1.95
C GLU A 5 -9.56 -11.75 -3.28
N GLU A 6 -9.92 -11.10 -4.40
CA GLU A 6 -9.33 -11.39 -5.72
C GLU A 6 -7.81 -11.14 -5.74
N ILE A 7 -7.37 -10.03 -5.14
CA ILE A 7 -5.95 -9.71 -5.02
C ILE A 7 -5.24 -10.75 -4.16
N THR A 8 -5.84 -11.14 -3.04
CA THR A 8 -5.29 -12.14 -2.12
C THR A 8 -5.14 -13.51 -2.78
N ASN A 9 -6.18 -13.96 -3.48
CA ASN A 9 -6.16 -15.22 -4.22
C ASN A 9 -5.11 -15.19 -5.33
N LYS A 10 -4.94 -14.05 -6.00
CA LYS A 10 -3.90 -13.91 -7.02
C LYS A 10 -2.49 -13.96 -6.44
N ILE A 11 -2.28 -13.41 -5.24
CA ILE A 11 -0.99 -13.51 -4.55
C ILE A 11 -0.72 -14.96 -4.16
N ALA A 12 -1.70 -15.66 -3.61
CA ALA A 12 -1.59 -17.08 -3.28
C ALA A 12 -1.20 -17.91 -4.52
N GLU A 13 -1.85 -17.68 -5.66
CA GLU A 13 -1.50 -18.30 -6.95
C GLU A 13 -0.05 -18.00 -7.36
N LEU A 14 0.40 -16.75 -7.24
CA LEU A 14 1.74 -16.33 -7.67
C LEU A 14 2.89 -16.88 -6.82
N ILE A 15 2.65 -17.13 -5.53
CA ILE A 15 3.67 -17.66 -4.62
C ILE A 15 3.64 -19.18 -4.50
N THR A 16 2.58 -19.83 -4.98
CA THR A 16 2.43 -21.28 -4.94
C THR A 16 3.19 -21.91 -6.09
N PRO A 17 4.18 -22.78 -5.83
CA PRO A 17 4.88 -23.51 -6.89
C PRO A 17 3.96 -24.47 -7.63
N ASP A 18 4.23 -24.69 -8.93
CA ASP A 18 3.41 -25.58 -9.77
C ASP A 18 3.40 -27.05 -9.29
N ASP A 19 4.42 -27.48 -8.54
CA ASP A 19 4.58 -28.83 -8.00
C ASP A 19 4.01 -29.00 -6.59
N PHE A 20 3.16 -28.07 -6.15
CA PHE A 20 2.58 -28.03 -4.81
C PHE A 20 1.05 -28.21 -4.83
N ASP A 21 0.58 -29.41 -4.52
CA ASP A 21 -0.85 -29.79 -4.60
C ASP A 21 -1.70 -29.37 -3.38
N ILE A 22 -1.08 -28.83 -2.34
CA ILE A 22 -1.80 -28.41 -1.12
C ILE A 22 -2.33 -26.99 -1.33
N PRO A 23 -3.63 -26.73 -1.12
CA PRO A 23 -4.18 -25.38 -1.20
C PRO A 23 -3.43 -24.41 -0.27
N VAL A 24 -2.95 -23.31 -0.84
CA VAL A 24 -2.30 -22.22 -0.12
C VAL A 24 -3.25 -21.03 -0.08
N ASP A 25 -3.53 -20.54 1.13
CA ASP A 25 -4.25 -19.29 1.34
C ASP A 25 -3.34 -18.28 2.02
N VAL A 26 -3.42 -17.02 1.58
CA VAL A 26 -2.70 -15.91 2.21
C VAL A 26 -3.70 -15.11 3.03
N ILE A 27 -3.43 -14.94 4.32
CA ILE A 27 -4.29 -14.14 5.21
C ILE A 27 -3.64 -12.77 5.41
N PHE A 28 -4.28 -11.73 4.89
CA PHE A 28 -3.89 -10.35 5.15
C PHE A 28 -4.68 -9.73 6.31
N GLN A 29 -4.05 -8.78 7.00
CA GLN A 29 -4.76 -7.91 7.93
C GLN A 29 -5.77 -7.06 7.16
N LYS A 30 -7.00 -6.97 7.67
CA LYS A 30 -8.04 -6.10 7.11
C LYS A 30 -7.71 -4.62 7.33
N ILE A 31 -8.16 -3.75 6.42
CA ILE A 31 -7.95 -2.29 6.52
C ILE A 31 -8.59 -1.73 7.78
N GLU A 32 -9.78 -2.23 8.12
CA GLU A 32 -10.50 -1.84 9.33
C GLU A 32 -9.68 -2.15 10.58
N SER A 33 -9.12 -3.36 10.65
CA SER A 33 -8.26 -3.79 11.76
C SER A 33 -6.94 -3.02 11.81
N LEU A 34 -6.41 -2.57 10.67
CA LEU A 34 -5.25 -1.68 10.62
C LEU A 34 -5.59 -0.31 11.26
N HIS A 35 -6.74 0.26 10.92
CA HIS A 35 -7.19 1.53 11.48
C HIS A 35 -7.50 1.44 12.98
N GLU A 36 -8.06 0.32 13.44
CA GLU A 36 -8.26 0.06 14.87
C GLU A 36 -6.93 -0.04 15.64
N ALA A 37 -5.94 -0.75 15.07
CA ALA A 37 -4.63 -0.92 15.69
C ALA A 37 -3.80 0.38 15.70
N CYS A 38 -4.03 1.27 14.73
CA CYS A 38 -3.24 2.48 14.48
C CYS A 38 -4.12 3.72 14.27
N PRO A 39 -4.93 4.14 15.27
CA PRO A 39 -5.95 5.17 15.09
C PRO A 39 -5.39 6.55 14.70
N ASN A 40 -4.13 6.82 15.07
CA ASN A 40 -3.44 8.07 14.75
C ASN A 40 -2.57 8.00 13.48
N ASN A 41 -2.45 6.82 12.85
CA ASN A 41 -1.63 6.60 11.66
C ASN A 41 -2.50 6.05 10.52
N THR A 42 -3.26 6.92 9.87
CA THR A 42 -4.26 6.59 8.85
C THR A 42 -3.70 6.32 7.45
N GLY A 43 -2.42 5.92 7.37
CA GLY A 43 -1.73 5.70 6.10
C GLY A 43 -2.01 4.33 5.49
N ASP A 44 -3.17 4.15 4.87
CA ASP A 44 -3.61 2.87 4.27
C ASP A 44 -3.46 2.81 2.74
N TRP A 45 -3.04 3.92 2.11
CA TRP A 45 -3.01 4.09 0.66
C TRP A 45 -2.17 3.05 -0.11
N TYR A 46 -1.16 2.44 0.53
CA TYR A 46 -0.41 1.32 -0.04
C TYR A 46 -1.29 0.08 -0.29
N PHE A 47 -2.35 -0.09 0.50
CA PHE A 47 -3.26 -1.23 0.43
C PHE A 47 -4.56 -0.88 -0.30
N THR A 48 -5.09 0.33 -0.11
CA THR A 48 -6.34 0.77 -0.75
C THR A 48 -6.12 1.35 -2.15
N GLY A 49 -4.88 1.69 -2.51
CA GLY A 49 -4.58 2.46 -3.72
C GLY A 49 -5.15 3.88 -3.70
N ASN A 50 -5.71 4.33 -2.56
CA ASN A 50 -6.29 5.66 -2.38
C ASN A 50 -5.19 6.71 -2.22
N TYR A 51 -4.51 6.97 -3.33
CA TYR A 51 -3.41 7.90 -3.43
C TYR A 51 -3.71 8.95 -4.51
N PRO A 52 -3.29 10.22 -4.34
CA PRO A 52 -2.58 10.77 -3.19
C PRO A 52 -3.51 11.21 -2.05
N THR A 53 -3.12 10.91 -0.81
CA THR A 53 -3.77 11.46 0.39
C THR A 53 -3.44 12.95 0.54
N LYS A 54 -4.21 13.73 1.33
CA LYS A 54 -3.91 15.15 1.57
C LYS A 54 -2.47 15.36 2.08
N GLY A 55 -1.98 14.47 2.95
CA GLY A 55 -0.58 14.47 3.40
C GLY A 55 0.40 14.12 2.28
N GLY A 56 0.08 13.10 1.47
CA GLY A 56 0.87 12.71 0.30
C GLY A 56 1.06 13.84 -0.70
N ASN A 57 0.00 14.58 -1.02
CA ASN A 57 0.06 15.74 -1.92
C ASN A 57 1.06 16.80 -1.43
N ARG A 58 1.10 17.07 -0.13
CA ARG A 58 2.03 18.03 0.46
C ARG A 58 3.49 17.57 0.29
N VAL A 59 3.77 16.29 0.53
CA VAL A 59 5.10 15.70 0.38
C VAL A 59 5.52 15.69 -1.09
N CYS A 60 4.63 15.30 -2.01
CA CYS A 60 4.89 15.33 -3.46
C CYS A 60 5.22 16.74 -3.96
N ASN A 61 4.43 17.74 -3.58
CA ASN A 61 4.67 19.12 -4.00
C ASN A 61 6.00 19.65 -3.45
N ARG A 62 6.36 19.31 -2.21
CA ARG A 62 7.67 19.69 -1.64
C ARG A 62 8.83 19.01 -2.36
N ALA A 63 8.72 17.71 -2.64
CA ALA A 63 9.72 16.98 -3.40
C ALA A 63 9.91 17.57 -4.80
N PHE A 64 8.81 17.95 -5.46
CA PHE A 64 8.84 18.61 -6.77
C PHE A 64 9.54 19.98 -6.72
N MET A 65 9.21 20.84 -5.74
CA MET A 65 9.90 22.12 -5.57
C MET A 65 11.40 21.94 -5.31
N ASN A 66 11.78 21.00 -4.42
CA ASN A 66 13.19 20.70 -4.13
C ASN A 66 13.94 20.28 -5.39
N PHE A 67 13.34 19.43 -6.22
CA PHE A 67 13.91 19.00 -7.49
C PHE A 67 14.12 20.18 -8.44
N MET A 68 13.09 21.03 -8.63
CA MET A 68 13.15 22.21 -9.50
C MET A 68 14.18 23.25 -9.03
N GLU A 69 14.37 23.38 -7.71
CA GLU A 69 15.31 24.32 -7.10
C GLU A 69 16.72 23.73 -6.90
N GLY A 70 16.96 22.48 -7.33
CA GLY A 70 18.25 21.80 -7.15
C GLY A 70 18.63 21.51 -5.70
N LYS A 71 17.66 21.51 -4.78
CA LYS A 71 17.87 21.27 -3.35
C LYS A 71 17.92 19.77 -3.07
N ASN A 72 19.08 19.29 -2.63
CA ASN A 72 19.23 17.89 -2.18
C ASN A 72 18.77 17.69 -0.73
N VAL A 73 17.48 17.91 -0.49
CA VAL A 73 16.83 17.69 0.82
C VAL A 73 15.59 16.82 0.65
N ARG A 74 15.27 16.03 1.69
CA ARG A 74 14.11 15.13 1.64
C ARG A 74 12.80 15.91 1.56
N GLY A 75 11.84 15.35 0.84
CA GLY A 75 10.50 15.94 0.66
C GLY A 75 9.55 15.70 1.85
N TYR A 76 9.90 14.77 2.75
CA TYR A 76 9.17 14.51 4.00
C TYR A 76 9.87 15.18 5.18
#